data_AF-F4BH58-F1
#
_entry.id   AF-F4BH58-F1
#
_cell.length_a   1.000
_cell.length_b   1.000
_cell.length_c   1.000
_cell.angle_alpha   90.00
_cell.angle_beta   90.00
_cell.angle_gamma   90.00
#
_symmetry.space_group_name_H-M   'P 1'
#
loop_
_entity.id
_entity.type
_entity.pdbx_description
1 polymer ?
#
loop_
_entity_poly.entity_id
_entity_poly.type
_entity_poly.pdbx_seq_one_letter_code
_entity_poly.pdbx_strand_id
1 'polypeptide(L)'
;MAEIKNDEYIEISLTKILVSIFKNLKIFAAIIVMGIILTAVCTYIVQPKYTYTQMLQVPSFTNSTGNVNIISSSLLNNLVDYRKQMNPDDNVLKLTTITSPTDESSDVYKLSINSKYGQEENISKSYDALISYLSNSNIVKNQVSQWKKRIHLQIESYQTVMSNSNNSNNSNNSNNSNNSNNSNNSNNSNNSNNSNNSNNSNNSNNSNNSNNSNNSNNIVSQLASLQLSLSSLQPNLTKLGYLTYTADSPASMLKVKVAIFGLILTIVVAFVIVFLKNVLREAFLQYKKEASK
;
A
#
# COMPACT_ATOMS: atom_id res chain seq x y z
N MET A 1 -7.58 -27.95 74.89
CA MET A 1 -8.48 -28.31 73.78
C MET A 1 -8.92 -26.99 73.16
N ALA A 2 -8.42 -26.65 71.98
CA ALA A 2 -8.77 -25.40 71.31
C ALA A 2 -10.16 -25.58 70.68
N GLU A 3 -11.12 -24.74 71.08
CA GLU A 3 -12.42 -24.64 70.40
C GLU A 3 -12.18 -24.18 68.97
N ILE A 4 -12.49 -25.05 68.03
CA ILE A 4 -12.53 -24.72 66.61
C ILE A 4 -13.78 -23.86 66.43
N LYS A 5 -13.61 -22.54 66.24
CA LYS A 5 -14.69 -21.66 65.80
C LYS A 5 -15.17 -22.17 64.45
N ASN A 6 -16.42 -22.64 64.39
CA ASN A 6 -17.06 -22.97 63.13
C ASN A 6 -17.20 -21.67 62.33
N ASP A 7 -16.44 -21.55 61.25
CA ASP A 7 -16.62 -20.47 60.28
C ASP A 7 -18.00 -20.65 59.64
N GLU A 8 -18.95 -19.79 60.02
CA GLU A 8 -20.28 -19.73 59.40
C GLU A 8 -20.11 -19.33 57.92
N TYR A 9 -20.18 -20.33 57.04
CA TYR A 9 -20.29 -20.10 55.60
C TYR A 9 -21.61 -19.40 55.31
N ILE A 10 -21.54 -18.15 54.84
CA ILE A 10 -22.71 -17.44 54.33
C ILE A 10 -23.11 -18.09 52.99
N GLU A 11 -24.07 -19.02 53.03
CA GLU A 11 -24.71 -19.53 51.81
C GLU A 11 -25.54 -18.42 51.15
N ILE A 12 -24.96 -17.78 50.13
CA ILE A 12 -25.66 -16.86 49.26
C ILE A 12 -26.50 -17.68 48.27
N SER A 13 -27.71 -18.04 48.69
CA SER A 13 -28.66 -18.70 47.79
C SER A 13 -29.18 -17.72 46.73
N LEU A 14 -29.19 -18.17 45.47
CA LEU A 14 -29.66 -17.40 44.31
C LEU A 14 -31.11 -16.92 44.48
N THR A 15 -31.95 -17.68 45.18
CA THR A 15 -33.32 -17.28 45.53
C THR A 15 -33.37 -16.09 46.48
N LYS A 16 -32.45 -15.98 47.45
CA LYS A 16 -32.37 -14.81 48.34
C LYS A 16 -32.02 -13.54 47.55
N ILE A 17 -31.13 -13.65 46.57
CA ILE A 17 -30.80 -12.54 45.66
C ILE A 17 -32.05 -12.12 44.87
N LEU A 18 -32.75 -13.06 44.24
CA LEU A 18 -34.00 -12.81 43.50
C LEU A 18 -35.05 -12.11 44.36
N VAL A 19 -35.32 -12.63 45.56
CA VAL A 19 -36.28 -12.01 46.49
C VAL A 19 -35.86 -10.60 46.89
N SER A 20 -34.56 -10.37 47.09
CA SER A 20 -34.04 -9.03 47.41
C SER A 20 -34.26 -8.03 46.27
N ILE A 21 -34.14 -8.48 45.01
CA ILE A 21 -34.42 -7.67 43.82
C ILE A 21 -35.89 -7.28 43.78
N PHE A 22 -36.81 -8.23 43.97
CA PHE A 22 -38.25 -7.94 44.01
C PHE A 22 -38.61 -6.97 45.15
N LYS A 23 -37.97 -7.09 46.32
CA LYS A 23 -38.18 -6.14 47.44
C LYS A 23 -37.71 -4.73 47.12
N ASN A 24 -36.70 -4.57 46.27
CA ASN A 24 -36.13 -3.28 45.88
C ASN A 24 -36.49 -2.89 44.43
N LEU A 25 -37.60 -3.42 43.90
CA LEU A 25 -37.99 -3.27 42.49
C LEU A 25 -38.04 -1.80 42.03
N LYS A 26 -38.49 -0.87 42.89
CA LYS A 26 -38.54 0.57 42.57
C LYS A 26 -37.15 1.15 42.27
N ILE A 27 -36.15 0.77 43.07
CA ILE A 27 -34.76 1.24 42.89
C ILE A 27 -34.14 0.59 41.66
N PHE A 28 -34.36 -0.71 41.48
CA PHE A 28 -33.91 -1.44 40.31
C PHE A 28 -34.46 -0.80 39.02
N ALA A 29 -35.77 -0.54 38.97
CA ALA A 29 -36.43 0.11 37.83
C ALA A 29 -35.89 1.53 37.60
N ALA A 30 -35.69 2.33 38.66
CA ALA A 30 -35.15 3.68 38.55
C ALA A 30 -33.73 3.68 37.93
N ILE A 31 -32.86 2.75 38.36
CA ILE A 31 -31.50 2.62 37.81
C ILE A 31 -31.55 2.18 36.34
N ILE A 32 -32.44 1.25 35.98
CA ILE A 32 -32.62 0.84 34.58
C ILE A 32 -33.03 2.03 33.71
N VAL A 33 -34.04 2.80 34.13
CA VAL A 33 -34.49 3.99 33.39
C VAL A 33 -33.36 5.00 33.22
N MET A 34 -32.62 5.28 34.30
CA MET A 34 -31.47 6.18 34.25
C MET A 34 -30.37 5.69 33.30
N GLY A 35 -30.04 4.40 33.34
CA GLY A 35 -29.03 3.81 32.46
C GLY A 35 -29.47 3.74 30.99
N ILE A 36 -30.75 3.55 30.71
CA ILE A 36 -31.32 3.67 29.35
C ILE A 36 -31.16 5.11 28.83
N ILE A 37 -31.51 6.11 29.65
CA ILE A 37 -31.34 7.53 29.27
C ILE A 37 -29.87 7.83 29.00
N LEU A 38 -28.97 7.40 29.88
CA LEU A 38 -27.52 7.61 29.71
C LEU A 38 -27.01 6.93 28.44
N THR A 39 -27.47 5.71 28.15
CA THR A 39 -27.12 4.97 26.93
C THR A 39 -27.63 5.70 25.67
N ALA A 40 -28.85 6.26 25.71
CA ALA A 40 -29.39 7.06 24.62
C ALA A 40 -28.56 8.35 24.38
N VAL A 41 -28.14 9.03 25.45
CA VAL A 41 -27.25 10.20 25.34
C VAL A 41 -25.88 9.80 24.78
N CYS A 42 -25.29 8.72 25.27
CA CYS A 42 -24.01 8.22 24.76
C CYS A 42 -24.08 7.86 23.27
N THR A 43 -25.13 7.14 22.84
CA THR A 43 -25.31 6.78 21.43
C THR A 43 -25.56 7.98 20.52
N TYR A 44 -26.12 9.08 21.05
CA TYR A 44 -26.26 10.34 20.33
C TYR A 44 -24.92 11.06 20.14
N ILE A 45 -24.05 11.05 21.15
CA ILE A 45 -22.73 11.72 21.13
C ILE A 45 -21.72 10.94 20.27
N VAL A 46 -21.82 9.61 20.22
CA VAL A 46 -20.90 8.76 19.44
C VAL A 46 -21.10 9.00 17.94
N GLN A 47 -20.12 9.69 17.35
CA GLN A 47 -20.05 9.92 15.91
C GLN A 47 -19.20 8.82 15.24
N PRO A 48 -19.67 8.24 14.12
CA PRO A 48 -18.87 7.30 13.35
C PRO A 48 -17.64 8.01 12.77
N LYS A 49 -16.53 7.28 12.72
CA LYS A 49 -15.33 7.68 11.99
C LYS A 49 -15.40 7.17 10.56
N TYR A 50 -14.89 7.98 9.65
CA TYR A 50 -14.81 7.70 8.23
C TYR A 50 -13.35 7.71 7.80
N THR A 51 -12.97 6.67 7.08
CA THR A 51 -11.73 6.66 6.31
C THR A 51 -11.99 7.35 4.98
N TYR A 52 -11.40 8.53 4.81
CA TYR A 52 -11.31 9.21 3.52
C TYR A 52 -10.13 8.66 2.74
N THR A 53 -10.32 8.38 1.47
CA THR A 53 -9.35 7.74 0.58
C THR A 53 -9.20 8.52 -0.71
N GLN A 54 -7.95 8.86 -1.05
CA GLN A 54 -7.57 9.39 -2.35
C GLN A 54 -6.50 8.51 -2.97
N MET A 55 -6.70 8.09 -4.21
CA MET A 55 -5.68 7.38 -4.98
C MET A 55 -4.68 8.40 -5.56
N LEU A 56 -3.41 8.05 -5.50
CA LEU A 56 -2.27 8.88 -5.87
C LEU A 56 -1.39 8.09 -6.83
N GLN A 57 -1.21 8.58 -8.06
CA GLN A 57 -0.21 8.04 -8.97
C GLN A 57 1.12 8.74 -8.71
N VAL A 58 2.17 7.96 -8.51
CA VAL A 58 3.54 8.49 -8.41
C VAL A 58 4.20 8.57 -9.79
N PRO A 59 5.32 9.29 -9.95
CA PRO A 59 6.05 9.29 -11.20
C PRO A 59 6.43 7.86 -11.60
N SER A 60 5.95 7.47 -12.77
CA SER A 60 6.04 6.12 -13.29
C SER A 60 6.25 6.15 -14.80
N PHE A 61 6.60 5.00 -15.35
CA PHE A 61 6.70 4.76 -16.79
C PHE A 61 6.27 3.33 -17.11
N THR A 62 5.88 3.06 -18.35
CA THR A 62 5.51 1.73 -18.81
C THR A 62 6.67 1.06 -19.54
N ASN A 63 7.03 -0.15 -19.12
CA ASN A 63 7.98 -1.01 -19.81
C ASN A 63 7.27 -2.27 -20.37
N SER A 64 8.03 -3.25 -20.87
CA SER A 64 7.48 -4.49 -21.42
C SER A 64 6.74 -5.37 -20.41
N THR A 65 6.90 -5.13 -19.11
CA THR A 65 6.28 -5.90 -18.02
C THR A 65 5.13 -5.16 -17.32
N GLY A 66 4.97 -3.86 -17.57
CA GLY A 66 3.92 -3.03 -16.95
C GLY A 66 4.42 -1.68 -16.50
N ASN A 67 3.69 -1.06 -15.57
CA ASN A 67 4.06 0.22 -14.98
C ASN A 67 5.16 0.03 -13.93
N VAL A 68 6.13 0.94 -13.91
CA VAL A 68 7.27 0.93 -13.02
C VAL A 68 7.40 2.27 -12.33
N ASN A 69 7.49 2.25 -11.01
CA ASN A 69 7.65 3.45 -10.19
C ASN A 69 9.08 3.96 -10.22
N ILE A 70 9.23 5.27 -10.42
CA ILE A 70 10.53 5.95 -10.32
C ILE A 70 10.84 6.26 -8.84
N ILE A 71 9.80 6.52 -8.04
CA ILE A 71 9.92 6.79 -6.61
C ILE A 71 9.59 5.53 -5.83
N SER A 72 10.48 5.12 -4.91
CA SER A 72 10.19 4.02 -3.99
C SER A 72 9.16 4.43 -2.93
N SER A 73 8.40 3.45 -2.44
CA SER A 73 7.48 3.61 -1.31
C SER A 73 8.18 4.17 -0.07
N SER A 74 9.41 3.72 0.22
CA SER A 74 10.22 4.24 1.34
C SER A 74 10.54 5.72 1.20
N LEU A 75 10.93 6.18 0.00
CA LEU A 75 11.24 7.59 -0.25
C LEU A 75 9.99 8.46 -0.12
N LEU A 76 8.86 7.99 -0.67
CA LEU A 76 7.58 8.68 -0.56
C LEU A 76 7.15 8.86 0.90
N ASN A 77 7.24 7.79 1.70
CA ASN A 77 6.91 7.83 3.13
C ASN A 77 7.81 8.83 3.88
N ASN A 78 9.11 8.80 3.64
CA ASN A 78 10.05 9.75 4.26
C ASN A 78 9.72 11.21 3.92
N LEU A 79 9.32 11.50 2.68
CA LEU A 79 8.92 12.86 2.27
C LEU A 79 7.65 13.33 2.98
N VAL A 80 6.68 12.42 3.17
CA VAL A 80 5.45 12.72 3.89
C VAL A 80 5.70 12.90 5.38
N ASP A 81 6.53 12.06 5.98
CA ASP A 81 6.88 12.19 7.40
C ASP A 81 7.67 13.47 7.67
N TYR A 82 8.59 13.84 6.77
CA TYR A 82 9.25 15.14 6.83
C TYR A 82 8.24 16.30 6.74
N ARG A 83 7.25 16.23 5.84
CA ARG A 83 6.20 17.25 5.73
C ARG A 83 5.35 17.32 7.00
N LYS A 84 5.02 16.19 7.63
CA LYS A 84 4.31 16.14 8.93
C LYS A 84 5.11 16.85 10.03
N GLN A 85 6.42 16.62 10.09
CA GLN A 85 7.29 17.27 11.07
C GLN A 85 7.36 18.79 10.88
N MET A 86 7.36 19.25 9.63
CA MET A 86 7.41 20.69 9.29
C MET A 86 6.08 21.42 9.52
N ASN A 87 4.96 20.73 9.70
CA ASN A 87 3.64 21.33 9.93
C ASN A 87 2.94 20.59 11.08
N PRO A 88 3.44 20.70 12.32
CA PRO A 88 2.90 19.97 13.46
C PRO A 88 1.43 20.34 13.76
N ASP A 89 1.01 21.54 13.37
CA ASP A 89 -0.35 22.06 13.58
C ASP A 89 -1.36 21.57 12.53
N ASP A 90 -0.90 20.94 11.44
CA ASP A 90 -1.76 20.37 10.42
C ASP A 90 -2.29 18.99 10.87
N ASN A 91 -3.42 19.04 11.58
CA ASN A 91 -4.10 17.86 12.10
C ASN A 91 -4.51 16.88 10.98
N VAL A 92 -4.79 17.35 9.76
CA VAL A 92 -5.23 16.51 8.64
C VAL A 92 -4.02 15.75 8.08
N LEU A 93 -2.91 16.45 7.87
CA LEU A 93 -1.66 15.85 7.40
C LEU A 93 -1.09 14.83 8.40
N LYS A 94 -1.15 15.13 9.71
CA LYS A 94 -0.68 14.22 10.76
C LYS A 94 -1.37 12.86 10.73
N LEU A 95 -2.67 12.86 10.39
CA LEU A 95 -3.50 11.67 10.30
C LEU A 95 -3.41 10.96 8.95
N THR A 96 -2.68 11.53 7.97
CA THR A 96 -2.52 10.93 6.66
C THR A 96 -1.58 9.73 6.73
N THR A 97 -2.09 8.59 6.28
CA THR A 97 -1.30 7.39 6.02
C THR A 97 -1.18 7.18 4.53
N ILE A 98 -0.01 6.70 4.11
CA ILE A 98 0.23 6.24 2.75
C ILE A 98 0.36 4.73 2.82
N THR A 99 -0.50 4.04 2.09
CA THR A 99 -0.40 2.60 1.93
C THR A 99 0.13 2.33 0.53
N SER A 100 1.27 1.66 0.46
CA SER A 100 1.79 1.11 -0.78
C SER A 100 0.77 0.16 -1.38
N PRO A 101 0.71 0.04 -2.71
CA PRO A 101 -0.09 -1.00 -3.31
C PRO A 101 0.37 -2.37 -2.82
N THR A 102 -0.59 -3.29 -2.67
CA THR A 102 -0.32 -4.69 -2.32
C THR A 102 0.42 -5.43 -3.43
N ASP A 103 0.31 -4.94 -4.66
CA ASP A 103 1.05 -5.42 -5.82
C ASP A 103 2.19 -4.45 -6.14
N GLU A 104 3.43 -4.93 -6.13
CA GLU A 104 4.63 -4.12 -6.41
C GLU A 104 4.63 -3.47 -7.80
N SER A 105 3.76 -3.93 -8.70
CA SER A 105 3.57 -3.41 -10.07
C SER A 105 2.57 -2.26 -10.19
N SER A 106 1.89 -1.87 -9.12
CA SER A 106 0.98 -0.73 -9.15
C SER A 106 1.73 0.57 -8.89
N ASP A 107 1.49 1.55 -9.75
CA ASP A 107 1.94 2.93 -9.58
C ASP A 107 0.97 3.78 -8.76
N VAL A 108 -0.05 3.13 -8.20
CA VAL A 108 -1.13 3.76 -7.45
C VAL A 108 -0.97 3.49 -5.96
N TYR A 109 -0.79 4.57 -5.22
CA TYR A 109 -0.73 4.62 -3.77
C TYR A 109 -2.06 5.08 -3.20
N LYS A 110 -2.38 4.62 -1.99
CA LYS A 110 -3.57 5.03 -1.26
C LYS A 110 -3.21 6.04 -0.19
N LEU A 111 -3.71 7.26 -0.30
CA LEU A 111 -3.74 8.21 0.80
C LEU A 111 -4.99 7.97 1.62
N SER A 112 -4.86 7.76 2.93
CA SER A 112 -6.00 7.55 3.82
C SER A 112 -5.95 8.49 5.03
N ILE A 113 -7.09 9.05 5.42
CA ILE A 113 -7.25 9.87 6.63
C ILE A 113 -8.51 9.46 7.37
N ASN A 114 -8.40 9.23 8.67
CA ASN A 114 -9.56 8.99 9.53
C ASN A 114 -10.09 10.31 10.07
N SER A 115 -11.32 10.66 9.72
CA SER A 115 -11.96 11.90 10.15
C SER A 115 -13.45 11.74 10.42
N LYS A 116 -14.09 12.80 10.89
CA LYS A 116 -15.55 12.88 11.04
C LYS A 116 -16.20 13.10 9.68
N TYR A 117 -17.47 12.72 9.56
CA TYR A 117 -18.30 13.05 8.40
C TYR A 117 -18.34 14.56 8.14
N GLY A 118 -18.48 14.98 6.89
CA GLY A 118 -18.60 16.39 6.51
C GLY A 118 -17.26 17.12 6.40
N GLN A 119 -16.14 16.40 6.38
CA GLN A 119 -14.79 16.98 6.27
C GLN A 119 -14.19 16.84 4.85
N GLU A 120 -15.01 16.51 3.85
CA GLU A 120 -14.60 16.21 2.48
C GLU A 120 -13.77 17.35 1.87
N GLU A 121 -14.23 18.58 1.99
CA GLU A 121 -13.57 19.75 1.40
C GLU A 121 -12.21 20.02 2.03
N ASN A 122 -12.14 20.01 3.37
CA ASN A 122 -10.91 20.25 4.12
C ASN A 122 -9.87 19.16 3.82
N ILE A 123 -10.31 17.90 3.73
CA ILE A 123 -9.45 16.76 3.41
C ILE A 123 -8.97 16.84 1.96
N SER A 124 -9.85 17.16 1.01
CA SER A 124 -9.48 17.32 -0.39
C SER A 124 -8.41 18.39 -0.58
N LYS A 125 -8.58 19.56 0.05
CA LYS A 125 -7.58 20.65 0.06
C LYS A 125 -6.25 20.20 0.65
N SER A 126 -6.30 19.43 1.74
CA SER A 126 -5.09 18.91 2.39
C SER A 126 -4.36 17.91 1.49
N TYR A 127 -5.08 17.04 0.78
CA TYR A 127 -4.50 16.17 -0.24
C TYR A 127 -3.94 16.94 -1.44
N ASP A 128 -4.61 17.97 -1.92
CA ASP A 128 -4.06 18.85 -2.98
C ASP A 128 -2.74 19.48 -2.55
N ALA A 129 -2.70 20.04 -1.33
CA ALA A 129 -1.50 20.64 -0.78
C ALA A 129 -0.36 19.63 -0.64
N LEU A 130 -0.65 18.42 -0.14
CA LEU A 130 0.34 17.35 0.00
C LEU A 130 0.88 16.90 -1.37
N ILE A 131 0.00 16.65 -2.34
CA ILE A 131 0.39 16.19 -3.67
C ILE A 131 1.18 17.28 -4.39
N SER A 132 0.76 18.54 -4.29
CA SER A 132 1.50 19.67 -4.82
C SER A 132 2.89 19.80 -4.20
N TYR A 133 3.01 19.65 -2.88
CA TYR A 133 4.30 19.64 -2.18
C TYR A 133 5.21 18.51 -2.68
N LEU A 134 4.70 17.28 -2.77
CA LEU A 134 5.45 16.11 -3.22
C LEU A 134 5.91 16.26 -4.68
N SER A 135 5.00 16.68 -5.56
CA SER A 135 5.29 16.89 -6.99
C SER A 135 6.31 18.00 -7.20
N ASN A 136 6.31 19.02 -6.33
CA ASN A 136 7.27 20.12 -6.40
C ASN A 136 8.60 19.88 -5.68
N SER A 137 8.72 18.78 -4.93
CA SER A 137 9.94 18.45 -4.18
C SER A 137 11.14 18.29 -5.10
N ASN A 138 12.25 18.94 -4.75
CA ASN A 138 13.52 18.80 -5.45
C ASN A 138 14.00 17.34 -5.49
N ILE A 139 13.69 16.56 -4.46
CA ILE A 139 14.05 15.13 -4.39
C ILE A 139 13.33 14.37 -5.51
N VAL A 140 12.02 14.58 -5.67
CA VAL A 140 11.21 13.94 -6.71
C VAL A 140 11.68 14.36 -8.10
N LYS A 141 11.81 15.67 -8.33
CA LYS A 141 12.28 16.22 -9.62
C LYS A 141 13.66 15.67 -9.99
N ASN A 142 14.57 15.57 -9.03
CA ASN A 142 15.89 15.01 -9.26
C ASN A 142 15.84 13.52 -9.61
N GLN A 143 15.03 12.69 -8.93
CA GLN A 143 14.90 11.28 -9.27
C GLN A 143 14.40 11.08 -10.70
N VAL A 144 13.34 11.79 -11.08
CA VAL A 144 12.80 11.75 -12.46
C VAL A 144 13.82 12.24 -13.48
N SER A 145 14.53 13.34 -13.19
CA SER A 145 15.56 13.86 -14.07
C SER A 145 16.74 12.91 -14.25
N GLN A 146 17.21 12.27 -13.18
CA GLN A 146 18.31 11.30 -13.22
C GLN A 146 17.90 10.05 -13.99
N TRP A 147 16.67 9.56 -13.76
CA TRP A 147 16.11 8.47 -14.54
C TRP A 147 16.07 8.80 -16.04
N LYS A 148 15.53 9.96 -16.41
CA LYS A 148 15.45 10.39 -17.81
C LYS A 148 16.83 10.48 -18.47
N LYS A 149 17.82 11.02 -17.75
CA LYS A 149 19.21 11.09 -18.22
C LYS A 149 19.79 9.69 -18.48
N ARG A 150 19.55 8.73 -17.58
CA ARG A 150 20.04 7.34 -17.76
C ARG A 150 19.41 6.68 -18.99
N ILE A 151 18.10 6.84 -19.20
CA ILE A 151 17.41 6.28 -20.36
C ILE A 151 17.93 6.90 -21.67
N HIS A 152 18.14 8.22 -21.72
CA HIS A 152 18.74 8.86 -22.89
C HIS A 152 20.13 8.32 -23.20
N LEU A 153 21.01 8.19 -22.20
CA LEU A 153 22.35 7.63 -22.38
C LEU A 153 22.31 6.18 -22.89
N GLN A 154 21.36 5.37 -22.40
CA GLN A 154 21.16 4.01 -22.90
C GLN A 154 20.72 4.02 -24.36
N ILE A 155 19.71 4.82 -24.72
CA ILE A 155 19.24 4.97 -26.11
C ILE A 155 20.39 5.38 -27.04
N GLU A 156 21.16 6.39 -26.66
CA GLU A 156 22.32 6.87 -27.43
C GLU A 156 23.38 5.78 -27.61
N SER A 157 23.64 5.00 -26.55
CA SER A 157 24.58 3.86 -26.63
C SER A 157 24.10 2.79 -27.61
N TYR A 158 22.81 2.42 -27.60
CA TYR A 158 22.25 1.45 -28.53
C TYR A 158 22.24 1.96 -29.98
N GLN A 159 21.93 3.24 -30.19
CA GLN A 159 21.99 3.87 -31.51
C GLN A 159 23.42 3.89 -32.07
N THR A 160 24.41 4.14 -31.21
CA THR A 160 25.83 4.11 -31.60
C THR A 160 26.26 2.70 -32.02
N VAL A 161 25.89 1.68 -31.24
CA VAL A 161 26.18 0.27 -31.58
C VAL A 161 25.53 -0.14 -32.91
N MET A 162 24.27 0.25 -33.12
CA MET A 162 23.55 -0.03 -34.38
C MET A 162 24.20 0.66 -35.58
N SER A 163 24.61 1.92 -35.44
CA SER A 163 25.30 2.68 -36.48
C SER A 163 26.65 2.08 -36.85
N ASN A 164 27.44 1.66 -35.85
CA ASN A 164 28.73 1.00 -36.07
C ASN A 164 28.59 -0.38 -36.73
N SER A 165 27.56 -1.15 -36.35
CA SER A 165 27.27 -2.44 -36.98
C SER A 165 26.90 -2.29 -38.47
N ASN A 166 26.08 -1.28 -38.80
CA ASN A 166 25.71 -0.99 -40.19
C ASN A 166 26.91 -0.55 -41.05
N ASN A 167 27.83 0.24 -40.49
CA ASN A 167 29.06 0.65 -41.21
C ASN A 167 30.04 -0.52 -41.45
N SER A 168 30.13 -1.47 -40.52
CA SER A 168 30.96 -2.69 -40.67
C SER A 168 30.45 -3.62 -41.77
N ASN A 169 29.12 -3.76 -41.91
CA ASN A 169 28.53 -4.55 -42.99
C ASN A 169 28.70 -3.89 -44.38
N ASN A 170 28.81 -2.56 -44.44
CA ASN A 170 28.98 -1.85 -45.71
C ASN A 170 30.43 -1.88 -46.23
N SER A 171 31.43 -1.94 -45.34
CA SER A 171 32.84 -2.07 -45.75
C SER A 171 33.15 -3.44 -46.38
N ASN A 172 32.50 -4.51 -45.91
CA ASN A 172 32.66 -5.85 -46.49
C ASN A 172 31.99 -6.04 -47.86
N ASN A 173 31.07 -5.14 -48.26
CA ASN A 173 30.47 -5.18 -49.59
C ASN A 173 31.29 -4.42 -50.65
N SER A 174 32.24 -3.58 -50.22
CA SER A 174 33.16 -2.86 -51.12
C SER A 174 34.32 -3.71 -51.66
N ASN A 175 34.54 -4.91 -51.09
CA ASN A 175 35.63 -5.81 -51.51
C ASN A 175 35.22 -6.88 -52.54
N ASN A 176 33.98 -6.86 -53.04
CA ASN A 176 33.52 -7.86 -54.02
C ASN A 176 33.35 -7.31 -55.46
N SER A 177 33.81 -6.08 -55.74
CA SER A 177 33.73 -5.48 -57.09
C SER A 177 35.03 -5.50 -57.89
N ASN A 178 36.07 -6.19 -57.44
CA ASN A 178 37.40 -6.16 -58.06
C ASN A 178 37.84 -7.50 -58.69
N ASN A 179 36.93 -8.23 -59.33
CA ASN A 179 37.32 -9.40 -60.13
C ASN A 179 36.62 -9.45 -61.50
N SER A 180 36.92 -8.49 -62.37
CA SER A 180 36.80 -8.70 -63.81
C SER A 180 37.92 -7.97 -64.55
N ASN A 181 38.81 -8.77 -65.13
CA ASN A 181 39.80 -8.50 -66.19
C ASN A 181 41.25 -8.75 -65.77
N ASN A 182 41.75 -9.95 -66.10
CA ASN A 182 42.83 -10.01 -67.07
C ASN A 182 42.92 -11.39 -67.75
N SER A 183 42.85 -11.39 -69.09
CA SER A 183 43.06 -12.55 -69.96
C SER A 183 44.45 -12.52 -70.60
N ASN A 184 45.04 -13.71 -70.80
CA ASN A 184 46.17 -14.06 -71.69
C ASN A 184 47.57 -13.56 -71.26
N ASN A 185 48.70 -14.29 -71.40
CA ASN A 185 49.05 -15.43 -72.26
C ASN A 185 50.33 -16.19 -71.77
N SER A 186 50.46 -17.43 -72.27
CA SER A 186 51.66 -18.26 -72.59
C SER A 186 52.45 -19.08 -71.52
N ASN A 187 52.29 -20.43 -71.60
CA ASN A 187 53.26 -21.51 -71.95
C ASN A 187 54.73 -21.40 -71.45
N ASN A 188 55.48 -22.43 -71.00
CA ASN A 188 55.47 -23.91 -71.09
C ASN A 188 56.53 -24.41 -70.04
N SER A 189 56.39 -25.50 -69.28
CA SER A 189 56.95 -26.84 -69.60
C SER A 189 56.88 -27.78 -68.37
N ASN A 190 56.60 -29.06 -68.66
CA ASN A 190 56.38 -30.23 -67.81
C ASN A 190 57.51 -30.64 -66.84
N ASN A 191 57.16 -31.22 -65.68
CA ASN A 191 57.16 -32.69 -65.49
C ASN A 191 56.41 -33.17 -64.22
N SER A 192 55.74 -34.32 -64.38
CA SER A 192 55.02 -35.25 -63.50
C SER A 192 55.56 -35.45 -62.06
N ASN A 193 54.83 -35.94 -61.02
CA ASN A 193 53.72 -36.90 -60.99
C ASN A 193 53.00 -36.91 -59.61
N ASN A 194 51.66 -37.09 -59.65
CA ASN A 194 50.76 -37.84 -58.75
C ASN A 194 50.62 -37.56 -57.24
N SER A 195 49.46 -37.04 -56.81
CA SER A 195 48.58 -37.69 -55.80
C SER A 195 47.21 -37.02 -55.70
N ASN A 196 46.17 -37.86 -55.74
CA ASN A 196 44.75 -37.60 -55.45
C ASN A 196 44.50 -36.64 -54.27
N ASN A 197 43.49 -35.76 -54.34
CA ASN A 197 42.15 -36.04 -53.79
C ASN A 197 41.22 -34.80 -53.86
N SER A 198 39.93 -35.10 -54.06
CA SER A 198 38.71 -34.30 -53.77
C SER A 198 38.52 -32.90 -54.38
N ASN A 199 37.67 -32.90 -55.42
CA ASN A 199 36.70 -31.86 -55.72
C ASN A 199 35.87 -31.46 -54.48
N ASN A 200 35.40 -30.20 -54.52
CA ASN A 200 34.27 -29.62 -53.79
C ASN A 200 34.58 -28.86 -52.48
N SER A 201 35.06 -27.64 -52.62
CA SER A 201 34.95 -26.59 -51.60
C SER A 201 34.26 -25.36 -52.19
N ASN A 202 33.03 -25.55 -52.69
CA ASN A 202 32.12 -24.45 -52.91
C ASN A 202 31.06 -24.46 -51.81
N ASN A 203 30.92 -23.30 -51.15
CA ASN A 203 29.83 -22.90 -50.27
C ASN A 203 29.92 -23.25 -48.77
N SER A 204 30.70 -22.47 -48.00
CA SER A 204 30.56 -22.40 -46.53
C SER A 204 30.69 -20.98 -45.96
N ASN A 205 30.31 -19.95 -46.74
CA ASN A 205 30.40 -18.55 -46.28
C ASN A 205 29.06 -17.92 -45.83
N ASN A 206 28.02 -18.71 -45.58
CA ASN A 206 26.69 -18.17 -45.21
C ASN A 206 26.25 -18.41 -43.75
N SER A 207 27.14 -18.86 -42.87
CA SER A 207 26.80 -19.14 -41.45
C SER A 207 27.07 -17.99 -40.48
N ASN A 208 27.74 -16.90 -40.91
CA ASN A 208 28.01 -15.74 -40.04
C ASN A 208 26.95 -14.63 -40.10
N ASN A 209 25.99 -14.69 -41.04
CA ASN A 209 24.97 -13.64 -41.18
C ASN A 209 23.75 -13.86 -40.25
N SER A 210 23.49 -15.11 -39.83
CA SER A 210 22.39 -15.43 -38.91
C SER A 210 22.67 -15.03 -37.46
N ASN A 211 23.93 -14.96 -37.04
CA ASN A 211 24.30 -14.52 -35.70
C ASN A 211 24.23 -12.99 -35.55
N ASN A 212 24.50 -12.24 -36.63
CA ASN A 212 24.43 -10.78 -36.63
C ASN A 212 22.97 -10.28 -36.71
N SER A 213 22.09 -10.99 -37.44
CA SER A 213 20.65 -10.64 -37.49
C SER A 213 19.94 -10.85 -36.15
N ASN A 214 20.26 -11.93 -35.42
CA ASN A 214 19.69 -12.18 -34.10
C ASN A 214 20.12 -11.13 -33.07
N ASN A 215 21.35 -10.61 -33.16
CA ASN A 215 21.82 -9.55 -32.26
C ASN A 215 21.20 -8.18 -32.62
N SER A 216 21.07 -7.88 -33.92
CA SER A 216 20.42 -6.66 -34.40
C SER A 216 18.94 -6.59 -33.98
N ASN A 217 18.19 -7.69 -34.13
CA ASN A 217 16.78 -7.75 -33.72
C ASN A 217 16.60 -7.56 -32.21
N ASN A 218 17.56 -8.00 -31.40
CA ASN A 218 17.55 -7.79 -29.95
C ASN A 218 17.84 -6.33 -29.58
N ILE A 219 18.76 -5.66 -30.29
CA ILE A 219 19.03 -4.24 -30.07
C ILE A 219 17.83 -3.36 -30.48
N VAL A 220 17.18 -3.67 -31.61
CA VAL A 220 15.98 -2.94 -32.06
C VAL A 220 14.86 -3.04 -31.02
N SER A 221 14.61 -4.25 -30.47
CA SER A 221 13.55 -4.44 -29.48
C SER A 221 13.86 -3.76 -28.15
N GLN A 222 15.12 -3.76 -27.70
CA GLN A 222 15.57 -3.01 -26.53
C GLN A 222 15.46 -1.49 -26.73
N LEU A 223 15.79 -0.99 -27.91
CA LEU A 223 15.62 0.43 -28.24
C LEU A 223 14.15 0.84 -28.21
N ALA A 224 13.27 0.03 -28.81
CA ALA A 224 11.83 0.27 -28.80
C ALA A 224 11.25 0.27 -27.37
N SER A 225 11.71 -0.64 -26.50
CA SER A 225 11.24 -0.70 -25.10
C SER A 225 11.71 0.49 -24.27
N LEU A 226 12.93 0.98 -24.50
CA LEU A 226 13.44 2.22 -23.87
C LEU A 226 12.70 3.46 -24.38
N GLN A 227 12.42 3.53 -25.68
CA GLN A 227 11.62 4.62 -26.26
C GLN A 227 10.20 4.61 -25.71
N LEU A 228 9.57 3.44 -25.56
CA LEU A 228 8.27 3.30 -24.90
C LEU A 228 8.32 3.78 -23.45
N SER A 229 9.36 3.38 -22.71
CA SER A 229 9.55 3.82 -21.33
C SER A 229 9.65 5.35 -21.24
N LEU A 230 10.43 5.97 -22.13
CA LEU A 230 10.59 7.43 -22.16
C LEU A 230 9.31 8.17 -22.56
N SER A 231 8.56 7.65 -23.53
CA SER A 231 7.35 8.29 -24.06
C SER A 231 6.13 8.10 -23.15
N SER A 232 6.09 7.04 -22.37
CA SER A 232 5.07 6.78 -21.34
C SER A 232 5.36 7.44 -19.99
N LEU A 233 6.50 8.13 -19.86
CA LEU A 233 6.88 8.78 -18.60
C LEU A 233 5.78 9.74 -18.12
N GLN A 234 5.31 9.49 -16.90
CA GLN A 234 4.52 10.40 -16.12
C GLN A 234 5.42 11.04 -15.06
N PRO A 235 5.86 12.30 -15.25
CA PRO A 235 6.91 12.87 -14.39
C PRO A 235 6.38 13.41 -13.05
N ASN A 236 5.07 13.60 -12.93
CA ASN A 236 4.44 14.31 -11.82
C ASN A 236 3.55 13.37 -11.03
N LEU A 237 3.37 13.67 -9.74
CA LEU A 237 2.34 13.01 -8.94
C LEU A 237 0.95 13.52 -9.38
N THR A 238 0.00 12.62 -9.56
CA THR A 238 -1.37 12.95 -9.97
C THR A 238 -2.40 12.29 -9.08
N LYS A 239 -3.53 12.97 -8.87
CA LYS A 239 -4.70 12.39 -8.22
C LYS A 239 -5.41 11.45 -9.20
N LEU A 240 -5.78 10.26 -8.74
CA LEU A 240 -6.58 9.31 -9.49
C LEU A 240 -7.98 9.21 -8.88
N GLY A 241 -9.00 9.39 -9.74
CA GLY A 241 -10.39 9.31 -9.34
C GLY A 241 -10.82 10.37 -8.32
N TYR A 242 -12.00 10.15 -7.76
CA TYR A 242 -12.60 11.04 -6.77
C TYR A 242 -12.22 10.63 -5.35
N LEU A 243 -12.25 11.61 -4.44
CA LEU A 243 -12.18 11.34 -3.00
C LEU A 243 -13.33 10.42 -2.63
N THR A 244 -13.00 9.25 -2.08
CA THR A 244 -14.00 8.30 -1.56
C THR A 244 -13.95 8.29 -0.03
N TYR A 245 -15.06 7.94 0.60
CA TYR A 245 -15.09 7.76 2.05
C TYR A 245 -15.86 6.50 2.40
N THR A 246 -15.32 5.76 3.35
CA THR A 246 -15.93 4.53 3.86
C THR A 246 -16.02 4.63 5.37
N ALA A 247 -17.18 4.30 5.94
CA ALA A 247 -17.32 4.25 7.38
C ALA A 247 -16.52 3.05 7.92
N ASP A 248 -15.67 3.27 8.94
CA ASP A 248 -14.79 2.22 9.52
C ASP A 248 -15.57 1.03 10.09
N SER A 249 -16.84 1.29 10.42
CA SER A 249 -17.87 0.31 10.72
C SER A 249 -19.14 0.85 10.06
N PRO A 250 -20.10 0.00 9.66
CA PRO A 250 -21.43 0.50 9.32
C PRO A 250 -21.85 1.43 10.46
N ALA A 251 -22.07 2.72 10.17
CA ALA A 251 -22.35 3.71 11.21
C ALA A 251 -23.50 3.26 12.14
N SER A 252 -24.42 2.46 11.58
CA SER A 252 -25.47 1.73 12.27
C SER A 252 -24.93 0.71 13.31
N MET A 253 -23.92 -0.09 12.96
CA MET A 253 -23.35 -1.09 13.87
C MET A 253 -22.64 -0.48 15.07
N LEU A 254 -21.92 0.64 14.93
CA LEU A 254 -21.27 1.26 16.09
C LEU A 254 -22.30 1.73 17.13
N LYS A 255 -23.35 2.42 16.68
CA LYS A 255 -24.44 2.87 17.56
C LYS A 255 -25.17 1.69 18.21
N VAL A 256 -25.44 0.63 17.44
CA VAL A 256 -26.06 -0.60 17.95
C VAL A 256 -25.17 -1.27 18.99
N LYS A 257 -23.86 -1.39 18.75
CA LYS A 257 -22.91 -1.98 19.71
C LYS A 257 -22.88 -1.18 21.02
N VAL A 258 -22.78 0.14 20.96
CA VAL A 258 -22.81 1.00 22.15
C VAL A 258 -24.14 0.87 22.89
N ALA A 259 -25.27 0.79 22.18
CA ALA A 259 -26.58 0.58 22.79
C ALA A 259 -26.67 -0.76 23.54
N ILE A 260 -26.23 -1.86 22.90
CA ILE A 260 -26.24 -3.21 23.50
C ILE A 260 -25.35 -3.26 24.74
N PHE A 261 -24.10 -2.78 24.64
CA PHE A 261 -23.18 -2.75 25.77
C PHE A 261 -23.69 -1.86 26.91
N GLY A 262 -24.26 -0.69 26.60
CA GLY A 262 -24.84 0.21 27.59
C GLY A 262 -26.02 -0.41 28.34
N LEU A 263 -26.91 -1.13 27.63
CA LEU A 263 -28.02 -1.86 28.24
C LEU A 263 -27.55 -2.99 29.17
N ILE A 264 -26.60 -3.81 28.71
CA ILE A 264 -26.03 -4.90 29.52
C ILE A 264 -25.37 -4.33 30.77
N LEU A 265 -24.54 -3.29 30.63
CA LEU A 265 -23.87 -2.64 31.75
C LEU A 265 -24.86 -2.07 32.76
N THR A 266 -25.94 -1.43 32.28
CA THR A 266 -27.01 -0.88 33.13
C THR A 266 -27.64 -1.98 33.98
N ILE A 267 -27.94 -3.13 33.39
CA ILE A 267 -28.53 -4.28 34.10
C ILE A 267 -27.56 -4.75 35.19
N VAL A 268 -26.28 -4.98 34.85
CA VAL A 268 -25.25 -5.43 35.81
C VAL A 268 -25.10 -4.44 36.97
N VAL A 269 -25.03 -3.14 36.69
CA VAL A 269 -24.92 -2.10 37.72
C VAL A 269 -26.17 -2.07 38.62
N ALA A 270 -27.36 -2.23 38.06
CA ALA A 270 -28.60 -2.29 38.84
C ALA A 270 -28.61 -3.50 39.79
N PHE A 271 -28.15 -4.67 39.34
CA PHE A 271 -27.99 -5.86 40.19
C PHE A 271 -27.00 -5.61 41.34
N VAL A 272 -25.82 -5.06 41.05
CA VAL A 272 -24.78 -4.79 42.05
C VAL A 272 -25.27 -3.79 43.11
N ILE A 273 -25.93 -2.70 42.70
CA ILE A 273 -26.44 -1.68 43.64
C ILE A 273 -27.51 -2.28 44.56
N VAL A 274 -28.46 -3.04 44.01
CA VAL A 274 -29.51 -3.67 44.83
C VAL A 274 -28.91 -4.71 45.79
N PHE A 275 -27.94 -5.50 45.33
CA PHE A 275 -27.23 -6.47 46.15
C PHE A 275 -26.48 -5.79 47.30
N LEU A 276 -25.67 -4.77 47.02
CA LEU A 276 -24.93 -4.00 48.02
C LEU A 276 -25.87 -3.37 49.05
N LYS A 277 -26.96 -2.75 48.58
CA LYS A 277 -27.97 -2.17 49.47
C LYS A 277 -28.54 -3.21 50.44
N ASN A 278 -28.80 -4.43 49.95
CA ASN A 278 -29.34 -5.50 50.78
C ASN A 278 -28.33 -6.02 51.80
N VAL A 279 -27.09 -6.28 51.38
CA VAL A 279 -26.02 -6.74 52.26
C VAL A 279 -25.77 -5.72 53.39
N LEU A 280 -25.67 -4.43 53.05
CA LEU A 280 -25.48 -3.37 54.03
C LEU A 280 -26.65 -3.26 55.02
N ARG A 281 -27.89 -3.45 54.54
CA ARG A 281 -29.07 -3.42 55.41
C ARG A 281 -29.05 -4.55 56.44
N GLU A 282 -28.73 -5.77 56.02
CA GLU A 282 -28.66 -6.93 56.91
C GLU A 282 -27.52 -6.78 57.92
N ALA A 283 -26.33 -6.37 57.47
CA ALA A 283 -25.19 -6.11 58.34
C ALA A 283 -25.53 -5.06 59.42
N PHE A 284 -26.22 -3.97 59.05
CA PHE A 284 -26.65 -2.95 59.99
C PHE A 284 -27.69 -3.46 61.00
N LEU A 285 -28.64 -4.29 60.56
CA LEU A 285 -29.64 -4.90 61.45
C LEU A 285 -29.02 -5.86 62.45
N GLN A 286 -28.04 -6.65 62.04
CA GLN A 286 -27.27 -7.53 62.94
C GLN A 286 -26.49 -6.71 63.97
N TYR A 287 -25.74 -5.72 63.51
CA TYR A 287 -24.99 -4.82 64.39
C TYR A 287 -25.91 -4.15 65.44
N LYS A 288 -27.08 -3.67 65.03
CA LYS A 288 -28.05 -3.06 65.96
C LYS A 288 -28.59 -4.05 66.99
N LYS A 289 -28.82 -5.32 66.62
CA LYS A 289 -29.28 -6.36 67.55
C LYS A 289 -28.21 -6.68 68.59
N GLU A 290 -26.95 -6.77 68.17
CA GLU A 290 -25.83 -7.02 69.06
C GLU A 290 -25.59 -5.87 70.04
N ALA A 291 -25.68 -4.62 69.58
CA ALA A 291 -25.53 -3.44 70.44
C ALA A 291 -26.66 -3.26 71.48
N SER A 292 -27.78 -3.98 71.34
CA SER A 292 -28.93 -3.92 72.27
C SER A 292 -28.95 -5.04 73.31
N LYS A 293 -28.01 -5.99 73.24
CA LYS A 293 -27.81 -7.04 74.25
C LYS A 293 -26.80 -6.58 75.29
#